data_AF-A0A7J3JVT1-F1
#
_entry.id   AF-A0A7J3JVT1-F1
#
_cell.length_a   1.000
_cell.length_b   1.000
_cell.length_c   1.000
_cell.angle_alpha   90.00
_cell.angle_beta   90.00
_cell.angle_gamma   90.00
#
_symmetry.space_group_name_H-M   'P 1'
#
loop_
_entity.id
_entity.type
_entity.pdbx_description
1 polymer ?
#
loop_
_entity_poly.entity_id
_entity_poly.type
_entity_poly.pdbx_seq_one_letter_code
_entity_poly.pdbx_strand_id
1 'polypeptide(L)'
;MSTAVSSRLMKFLSVLVDFHHILSSLIRILFILGFLFLLPAVVGIIYGEVFEVRVMMLLSILLLVPTYILSHYLGPPKQINLSSALVIAGISWLIVPFFGALPYMLICGVSLVDAYFESMSGFTTTGMTVLTNLESLPRTLLFWRSLTQWVGGMGIILLFMIVAGPLSGIDLFRLYVAEARELKVRASTWITIRDLWIIYLIYTMLCMLMLWASGLNLFDALNHSFTAIATGGFSTRDSSIAAFNNPYVELVLTVFEFLGATSFIAHYALFKYGIKAFFKYYEVRYYLSLISISSAIITADLALNKGVNFPDAMRNAIFQVVSIITTTGYLTSDINLWPPLSKYLLLLLMVVGGNLCSTGGAIKVGRIVATIKVISNQLQHLYLPPATVRPIKINSHILENEVIIKIFTFLSLYL
;
A
#
# COMPACT_ATOMS: atom_id res chain seq x y z
N MET A 1 4.53 -0.48 -53.34
CA MET A 1 4.59 0.77 -52.54
C MET A 1 3.33 1.03 -51.71
N SER A 2 2.12 0.65 -52.13
CA SER A 2 0.87 0.91 -51.36
C SER A 2 0.70 0.07 -50.08
N THR A 3 1.27 -1.13 -50.02
CA THR A 3 1.18 -2.04 -48.85
C THR A 3 2.06 -1.63 -47.66
N ALA A 4 3.19 -0.96 -47.91
CA ALA A 4 4.07 -0.44 -46.87
C ALA A 4 3.54 0.87 -46.24
N VAL A 5 2.80 1.67 -47.03
CA VAL A 5 2.12 2.87 -46.53
C VAL A 5 0.93 2.49 -45.67
N SER A 6 0.13 1.47 -46.06
CA SER A 6 -1.00 1.02 -45.24
C SER A 6 -0.57 0.39 -43.91
N SER A 7 0.57 -0.33 -43.87
CA SER A 7 1.09 -0.90 -42.62
C SER A 7 1.67 0.15 -41.66
N ARG A 8 2.33 1.19 -42.19
CA ARG A 8 2.78 2.34 -41.39
C ARG A 8 1.60 3.17 -40.89
N LEU A 9 0.57 3.37 -41.72
CA LEU A 9 -0.64 4.08 -41.33
C LEU A 9 -1.41 3.31 -40.25
N MET A 10 -1.52 1.98 -40.37
CA MET A 10 -2.14 1.14 -39.33
C MET A 10 -1.35 1.14 -38.01
N LYS A 11 -0.01 1.09 -38.06
CA LYS A 11 0.84 1.25 -36.86
C LYS A 11 0.72 2.63 -36.23
N PHE A 12 0.64 3.68 -37.04
CA PHE A 12 0.44 5.04 -36.57
C PHE A 12 -0.93 5.22 -35.93
N LEU A 13 -1.99 4.68 -36.56
CA LEU A 13 -3.35 4.68 -36.04
C LEU A 13 -3.47 3.87 -34.74
N SER A 14 -2.80 2.71 -34.64
CA SER A 14 -2.80 1.92 -33.39
C SER A 14 -2.10 2.66 -32.25
N VAL A 15 -0.96 3.32 -32.53
CA VAL A 15 -0.26 4.15 -31.54
C VAL A 15 -1.11 5.34 -31.09
N LEU A 16 -1.84 5.98 -32.01
CA LEU A 16 -2.76 7.08 -31.66
C LEU A 16 -3.97 6.61 -30.84
N VAL A 17 -4.52 5.42 -31.14
CA VAL A 17 -5.61 4.83 -30.37
C VAL A 17 -5.15 4.47 -28.95
N ASP A 18 -3.96 3.88 -28.81
CA ASP A 18 -3.36 3.58 -27.50
C ASP A 18 -3.10 4.88 -26.71
N PHE A 19 -2.58 5.93 -27.35
CA PHE A 19 -2.35 7.23 -26.71
C PHE A 19 -3.64 7.89 -26.22
N HIS A 20 -4.71 7.83 -27.02
CA HIS A 20 -6.01 8.35 -26.63
C HIS A 20 -6.57 7.65 -25.38
N HIS A 21 -6.47 6.32 -25.30
CA HIS A 21 -6.92 5.57 -24.12
C HIS A 21 -6.10 5.88 -22.87
N ILE A 22 -4.79 6.06 -23.02
CA ILE A 22 -3.90 6.48 -21.94
C ILE A 22 -4.30 7.87 -21.44
N LEU A 23 -4.44 8.84 -22.33
CA LEU A 23 -4.78 10.22 -21.98
C LEU A 23 -6.16 10.32 -21.31
N SER A 24 -7.18 9.65 -21.86
CA SER A 24 -8.52 9.61 -21.27
C SER A 24 -8.50 9.02 -19.86
N SER A 25 -7.71 7.97 -19.64
CA SER A 25 -7.55 7.35 -18.32
C SER A 25 -6.89 8.31 -17.32
N LEU A 26 -5.79 8.95 -17.69
CA LEU A 26 -5.06 9.91 -16.85
C LEU A 26 -5.93 11.12 -16.46
N ILE A 27 -6.75 11.62 -17.36
CA ILE A 27 -7.65 12.75 -17.08
C ILE A 27 -8.75 12.35 -16.08
N ARG A 28 -9.30 11.13 -16.21
CA ARG A 28 -10.29 10.60 -15.24
C ARG A 28 -9.66 10.37 -13.87
N ILE A 29 -8.39 9.99 -13.84
CA ILE A 29 -7.60 9.90 -12.60
C ILE A 29 -7.53 11.27 -11.92
N LEU A 30 -7.14 12.31 -12.66
CA LEU A 30 -7.10 13.68 -12.12
C LEU A 30 -8.48 14.22 -11.70
N PHE A 31 -9.54 13.84 -12.41
CA PHE A 31 -10.91 14.21 -12.05
C PHE A 31 -11.29 13.68 -10.65
N ILE A 32 -10.98 12.42 -10.37
CA ILE A 32 -11.27 11.81 -9.07
C ILE A 32 -10.36 12.39 -7.97
N LEU A 33 -9.12 12.76 -8.27
CA LEU A 33 -8.28 13.53 -7.36
C LEU A 33 -8.93 14.89 -6.99
N GLY A 34 -9.57 15.55 -7.97
CA GLY A 34 -10.35 16.76 -7.73
C GLY A 34 -11.48 16.56 -6.71
N PHE A 35 -12.18 15.42 -6.75
CA PHE A 35 -13.17 15.07 -5.73
C PHE A 35 -12.55 14.79 -4.37
N LEU A 36 -11.39 14.15 -4.32
CA LEU A 36 -10.72 13.83 -3.06
C LEU A 36 -10.37 15.09 -2.26
N PHE A 37 -10.08 16.23 -2.91
CA PHE A 37 -9.86 17.51 -2.23
C PHE A 37 -11.09 18.05 -1.51
N LEU A 38 -12.31 17.61 -1.84
CA LEU A 38 -13.51 18.03 -1.13
C LEU A 38 -13.58 17.43 0.29
N LEU A 39 -13.01 16.25 0.51
CA LEU A 39 -13.01 15.59 1.82
C LEU A 39 -12.23 16.38 2.89
N PRO A 40 -10.96 16.79 2.68
CA PRO A 40 -10.27 17.67 3.62
C PRO A 40 -10.94 19.06 3.71
N ALA A 41 -11.57 19.57 2.64
CA ALA A 41 -12.34 20.81 2.73
C ALA A 41 -13.51 20.70 3.73
N VAL A 42 -14.23 19.57 3.76
CA VAL A 42 -15.28 19.33 4.76
C VAL A 42 -14.70 19.32 6.17
N VAL A 43 -13.53 18.69 6.37
CA VAL A 43 -12.83 18.71 7.65
C VAL A 43 -12.49 20.14 8.06
N GLY A 44 -11.95 20.95 7.15
CA GLY A 44 -11.65 22.35 7.43
C GLY A 44 -12.89 23.17 7.81
N ILE A 45 -14.05 22.90 7.22
CA ILE A 45 -15.31 23.55 7.60
C ILE A 45 -15.69 23.20 9.04
N ILE A 46 -15.56 21.93 9.43
CA ILE A 46 -15.87 21.45 10.80
C ILE A 46 -14.97 22.13 11.83
N TYR A 47 -13.68 22.32 11.52
CA TYR A 47 -12.70 22.91 12.42
C TYR A 47 -12.54 24.44 12.28
N GLY A 48 -13.29 25.09 11.38
CA GLY A 48 -13.24 26.54 11.18
C GLY A 48 -12.00 27.06 10.45
N GLU A 49 -11.31 26.21 9.69
CA GLU A 49 -10.06 26.49 8.97
C GLU A 49 -10.34 27.14 7.61
N VAL A 50 -10.83 28.39 7.63
CA VAL A 50 -11.40 29.07 6.45
C VAL A 50 -10.40 29.20 5.30
N PHE A 51 -9.12 29.44 5.58
CA PHE A 51 -8.09 29.60 4.55
C PHE A 51 -7.84 28.28 3.82
N GLU A 52 -7.67 27.22 4.58
CA GLU A 52 -7.41 25.86 4.11
C GLU A 52 -8.59 25.32 3.31
N VAL A 53 -9.82 25.59 3.76
CA VAL A 53 -11.05 25.27 3.01
C VAL A 53 -11.05 25.95 1.64
N ARG A 54 -10.72 27.25 1.58
CA ARG A 54 -10.65 27.98 0.30
C ARG A 54 -9.62 27.38 -0.63
N VAL A 55 -8.44 27.03 -0.11
CA VAL A 55 -7.38 26.38 -0.90
C VAL A 55 -7.85 25.03 -1.44
N MET A 56 -8.40 24.16 -0.59
CA MET A 56 -8.88 22.84 -0.99
C MET A 56 -10.02 22.91 -2.02
N MET A 57 -10.97 23.84 -1.82
CA MET A 57 -12.06 24.07 -2.78
C MET A 57 -11.56 24.61 -4.11
N LEU A 58 -10.60 25.53 -4.10
CA LEU A 58 -9.97 26.06 -5.32
C LEU A 58 -9.28 24.95 -6.10
N LEU A 59 -8.45 24.13 -5.44
CA LEU A 59 -7.77 22.99 -6.06
C LEU A 59 -8.75 21.96 -6.62
N SER A 60 -9.84 21.70 -5.88
CA SER A 60 -10.92 20.82 -6.34
C SER A 60 -11.54 21.35 -7.64
N ILE A 61 -11.92 22.63 -7.70
CA ILE A 61 -12.54 23.24 -8.89
C ILE A 61 -11.55 23.23 -10.07
N LEU A 62 -10.29 23.60 -9.84
CA LEU A 62 -9.25 23.65 -10.86
C LEU A 62 -8.95 22.28 -11.47
N LEU A 63 -9.12 21.19 -10.73
CA LEU A 63 -9.03 19.85 -11.29
C LEU A 63 -10.35 19.41 -11.93
N LEU A 64 -11.48 19.55 -11.22
CA LEU A 64 -12.77 19.01 -11.66
C LEU A 64 -13.26 19.61 -12.97
N VAL A 65 -13.21 20.93 -13.13
CA VAL A 65 -13.80 21.60 -14.30
C VAL A 65 -13.06 21.24 -15.60
N PRO A 66 -11.72 21.41 -15.70
CA PRO A 66 -11.01 21.09 -16.95
C PRO A 66 -11.03 19.60 -17.24
N THR A 67 -10.86 18.74 -16.23
CA THR A 67 -10.83 17.29 -16.43
C THR A 67 -12.20 16.73 -16.80
N TYR A 68 -13.30 17.29 -16.27
CA TYR A 68 -14.66 16.94 -16.69
C TYR A 68 -14.86 17.25 -18.18
N ILE A 69 -14.57 18.49 -18.59
CA ILE A 69 -14.70 18.95 -19.98
C ILE A 69 -13.88 18.06 -20.91
N LEU A 70 -12.61 17.84 -20.60
CA LEU A 70 -11.71 17.01 -21.40
C LEU A 70 -12.17 15.54 -21.43
N SER A 71 -12.64 14.99 -20.30
CA SER A 71 -13.13 13.61 -20.25
C SER A 71 -14.38 13.39 -21.11
N HIS A 72 -15.20 14.43 -21.28
CA HIS A 72 -16.37 14.40 -22.15
C HIS A 72 -15.96 14.40 -23.63
N TYR A 73 -15.03 15.29 -24.02
CA TYR A 73 -14.50 15.33 -25.39
C TYR A 73 -13.73 14.07 -25.80
N LEU A 74 -12.99 13.47 -24.86
CA LEU A 74 -12.22 12.25 -25.12
C LEU A 74 -13.07 10.97 -25.05
N GLY A 75 -14.22 11.00 -24.36
CA GLY A 75 -15.01 9.79 -24.14
C GLY A 75 -14.32 8.75 -23.23
N PRO A 76 -14.99 7.61 -22.93
CA PRO A 76 -14.45 6.58 -22.04
C PRO A 76 -13.39 5.71 -22.74
N PRO A 77 -12.35 5.23 -22.02
CA PRO A 77 -11.43 4.24 -22.57
C PRO A 77 -12.20 2.94 -22.88
N LYS A 78 -12.02 2.39 -24.09
CA LYS A 78 -12.78 1.22 -24.57
C LYS A 78 -12.08 -0.10 -24.31
N GLN A 79 -10.77 -0.16 -24.54
CA GLN A 79 -9.95 -1.35 -24.29
C GLN A 79 -8.56 -0.91 -23.83
N ILE A 80 -8.05 -1.54 -22.78
CA ILE A 80 -6.73 -1.23 -22.23
C ILE A 80 -5.86 -2.48 -22.34
N ASN A 81 -4.84 -2.39 -23.18
CA ASN A 81 -3.81 -3.41 -23.30
C ASN A 81 -2.84 -3.33 -22.11
N LEU A 82 -2.12 -4.43 -21.82
CA LEU A 82 -1.18 -4.46 -20.69
C LEU A 82 -0.10 -3.38 -20.80
N SER A 83 0.42 -3.13 -22.00
CA SER A 83 1.41 -2.06 -22.22
C SER A 83 0.86 -0.67 -21.87
N SER A 84 -0.36 -0.36 -22.34
CA SER A 84 -1.03 0.90 -22.02
C SER A 84 -1.34 1.00 -20.53
N ALA A 85 -1.72 -0.11 -19.89
CA ALA A 85 -1.92 -0.18 -18.44
C ALA A 85 -0.63 0.14 -17.65
N LEU A 86 0.52 -0.41 -18.07
CA LEU A 86 1.82 -0.13 -17.46
C LEU A 86 2.21 1.34 -17.61
N VAL A 87 1.96 1.95 -18.77
CA VAL A 87 2.22 3.38 -19.00
C VAL A 87 1.30 4.26 -18.15
N ILE A 88 0.00 3.95 -18.12
CA ILE A 88 -0.97 4.65 -17.26
C ILE A 88 -0.51 4.56 -15.81
N ALA A 89 -0.12 3.38 -15.34
CA ALA A 89 0.36 3.20 -13.97
C ALA A 89 1.59 4.05 -13.68
N GLY A 90 2.66 3.93 -14.47
CA GLY A 90 3.89 4.70 -14.27
C GLY A 90 3.66 6.22 -14.26
N ILE A 91 2.84 6.74 -15.19
CA ILE A 91 2.57 8.17 -15.26
C ILE A 91 1.66 8.64 -14.11
N SER A 92 0.67 7.83 -13.71
CA SER A 92 -0.27 8.19 -12.64
C SER A 92 0.44 8.36 -11.30
N TRP A 93 1.41 7.48 -11.00
CA TRP A 93 2.23 7.56 -9.80
C TRP A 93 3.16 8.78 -9.76
N LEU A 94 3.33 9.49 -10.87
CA LEU A 94 4.08 10.76 -10.92
C LEU A 94 3.13 11.97 -10.88
N ILE A 95 2.05 11.91 -11.66
CA ILE A 95 1.14 13.05 -11.81
C ILE A 95 0.24 13.23 -10.58
N VAL A 96 -0.28 12.15 -9.99
CA VAL A 96 -1.20 12.25 -8.85
C VAL A 96 -0.52 12.90 -7.63
N PRO A 97 0.69 12.48 -7.22
CA PRO A 97 1.41 13.17 -6.15
C PRO A 97 1.82 14.59 -6.51
N PHE A 98 2.03 14.91 -7.80
CA PHE A 98 2.36 16.28 -8.21
C PHE A 98 1.21 17.24 -7.91
N PHE A 99 -0.02 16.87 -8.27
CA PHE A 99 -1.19 17.67 -7.92
C PHE A 99 -1.53 17.57 -6.42
N GLY A 100 -1.30 16.42 -5.80
CA GLY A 100 -1.48 16.21 -4.36
C GLY A 100 -0.50 16.98 -3.47
N ALA A 101 0.59 17.49 -4.06
CA ALA A 101 1.57 18.35 -3.40
C ALA A 101 1.08 19.80 -3.23
N LEU A 102 0.14 20.25 -4.05
CA LEU A 102 -0.31 21.64 -4.09
C LEU A 102 -0.85 22.16 -2.74
N PRO A 103 -1.62 21.40 -1.94
CA PRO A 103 -2.02 21.85 -0.62
C PRO A 103 -0.84 22.14 0.30
N TYR A 104 0.23 21.33 0.28
CA TYR A 104 1.40 21.57 1.12
C TYR A 104 2.11 22.87 0.74
N MET A 105 2.23 23.17 -0.56
CA MET A 105 2.82 24.42 -1.02
C MET A 105 1.97 25.64 -0.65
N LEU A 106 0.65 25.57 -0.86
CA LEU A 106 -0.24 26.71 -0.69
C LEU A 106 -0.62 26.98 0.77
N ILE A 107 -0.64 25.94 1.62
CA ILE A 107 -1.01 26.05 3.04
C ILE A 107 0.23 26.21 3.93
N CYS A 108 1.26 25.37 3.75
CA CYS A 108 2.46 25.41 4.59
C CYS A 108 3.59 26.28 4.02
N GLY A 109 3.52 26.69 2.75
CA GLY A 109 4.58 27.47 2.12
C GLY A 109 5.88 26.70 1.91
N VAL A 110 5.86 25.36 1.94
CA VAL A 110 7.06 24.54 1.70
C VAL A 110 7.45 24.53 0.23
N SER A 111 8.71 24.20 -0.05
CA SER A 111 9.23 24.13 -1.42
C SER A 111 8.48 23.07 -2.24
N LEU A 112 8.47 23.19 -3.57
CA LEU A 112 7.86 22.19 -4.46
C LEU A 112 8.47 20.79 -4.23
N VAL A 113 9.78 20.72 -3.95
CA VAL A 113 10.49 19.45 -3.73
C VAL A 113 9.99 18.80 -2.44
N ASP A 114 9.89 19.56 -1.35
CA ASP A 114 9.41 19.06 -0.06
C ASP A 114 7.94 18.67 -0.12
N ALA A 115 7.10 19.50 -0.76
CA ALA A 115 5.70 19.21 -0.98
C ALA A 115 5.49 17.94 -1.81
N TYR A 116 6.28 17.77 -2.88
CA TYR A 116 6.20 16.60 -3.74
C TYR A 116 6.71 15.35 -3.03
N PHE A 117 7.78 15.46 -2.22
CA PHE A 117 8.25 14.37 -1.38
C PHE A 117 7.16 13.93 -0.39
N GLU A 118 6.55 14.87 0.31
CA GLU A 118 5.48 14.62 1.27
C GLU A 118 4.26 13.96 0.60
N SER A 119 3.84 14.47 -0.55
CA SER A 119 2.72 13.90 -1.30
C SER A 119 3.04 12.53 -1.88
N MET A 120 4.24 12.33 -2.41
CA MET A 120 4.68 11.03 -2.94
C MET A 120 4.66 10.01 -1.81
N SER A 121 5.28 10.33 -0.68
CA SER A 121 5.33 9.47 0.51
C SER A 121 3.95 9.12 1.05
N GLY A 122 2.99 10.05 1.00
CA GLY A 122 1.60 9.77 1.32
C GLY A 122 0.96 8.77 0.36
N PHE A 123 0.96 9.06 -0.94
CA PHE A 123 0.33 8.20 -1.93
C PHE A 123 0.98 6.81 -2.05
N THR A 124 2.30 6.71 -1.89
CA THR A 124 3.03 5.43 -1.94
C THR A 124 3.02 4.69 -0.61
N THR A 125 2.28 5.19 0.39
CA THR A 125 2.22 4.63 1.75
C THR A 125 3.61 4.39 2.33
N THR A 126 4.54 5.31 2.10
CA THR A 126 5.93 5.21 2.56
C THR A 126 6.12 5.78 3.95
N GLY A 127 5.32 6.77 4.34
CA GLY A 127 5.28 7.25 5.72
C GLY A 127 6.43 8.15 6.16
N MET A 128 7.37 8.46 5.27
CA MET A 128 8.44 9.43 5.55
C MET A 128 7.91 10.86 5.40
N THR A 129 8.27 11.75 6.32
CA THR A 129 7.82 13.14 6.30
C THR A 129 9.00 14.09 6.35
N VAL A 130 8.87 15.20 5.62
CA VAL A 130 9.81 16.34 5.66
C VAL A 130 9.24 17.50 6.47
N LEU A 131 7.94 17.47 6.75
CA LEU A 131 7.27 18.46 7.58
C LEU A 131 7.65 18.26 9.04
N THR A 132 8.01 19.34 9.71
CA THR A 132 8.32 19.38 11.14
C THR A 132 7.16 20.02 11.90
N ASN A 133 7.03 19.70 13.19
CA ASN A 133 6.00 20.25 14.08
C ASN A 133 4.58 19.97 13.56
N LEU A 134 4.28 18.69 13.32
CA LEU A 134 3.01 18.24 12.77
C LEU A 134 1.80 18.68 13.59
N GLU A 135 1.96 18.83 14.90
CA GLU A 135 0.88 19.22 15.80
C GLU A 135 0.39 20.66 15.56
N SER A 136 1.24 21.51 14.97
CA SER A 136 0.90 22.88 14.61
C SER A 136 0.18 22.99 13.25
N LEU A 137 0.16 21.91 12.47
CA LEU A 137 -0.47 21.92 11.15
C LEU A 137 -2.00 21.96 11.26
N PRO A 138 -2.68 22.63 10.31
CA PRO A 138 -4.14 22.60 10.24
C PRO A 138 -4.67 21.16 10.12
N ARG A 139 -5.80 20.89 10.76
CA ARG A 139 -6.51 19.60 10.74
C ARG A 139 -6.88 19.18 9.32
N THR A 140 -7.19 20.14 8.46
CA THR A 140 -7.41 19.95 7.03
C THR A 140 -6.23 19.25 6.36
N LEU A 141 -5.00 19.66 6.67
CA LEU A 141 -3.79 19.13 6.07
C LEU A 141 -3.34 17.81 6.71
N LEU A 142 -3.47 17.69 8.03
CA LEU A 142 -3.24 16.42 8.73
C LEU A 142 -4.19 15.32 8.20
N PHE A 143 -5.44 15.68 7.92
CA PHE A 143 -6.40 14.77 7.28
C PHE A 143 -6.00 14.44 5.84
N TRP A 144 -5.57 15.42 5.06
CA TRP A 144 -5.06 15.19 3.70
C TRP A 144 -3.90 14.19 3.69
N ARG A 145 -2.92 14.35 4.59
CA ARG A 145 -1.80 13.41 4.76
C ARG A 145 -2.31 11.98 4.95
N SER A 146 -3.18 11.74 5.93
CA SER A 146 -3.70 10.39 6.21
C SER A 146 -4.57 9.84 5.07
N LEU A 147 -5.36 10.71 4.43
CA LEU A 147 -6.22 10.33 3.31
C LEU A 147 -5.40 9.88 2.09
N THR A 148 -4.29 10.55 1.78
CA THR A 148 -3.41 10.13 0.67
C THR A 148 -2.86 8.73 0.88
N GLN A 149 -2.50 8.35 2.12
CA GLN A 149 -2.11 6.97 2.44
C GLN A 149 -3.29 6.01 2.31
N TRP A 150 -4.46 6.38 2.81
CA TRP A 150 -5.64 5.52 2.72
C TRP A 150 -6.03 5.20 1.27
N VAL A 151 -5.97 6.19 0.39
CA VAL A 151 -6.19 6.04 -1.05
C VAL A 151 -5.05 5.23 -1.69
N GLY A 152 -3.81 5.53 -1.32
CA GLY A 152 -2.61 4.84 -1.79
C GLY A 152 -2.58 3.34 -1.48
N GLY A 153 -2.92 2.96 -0.25
CA GLY A 153 -2.86 1.57 0.24
C GLY A 153 -3.79 0.63 -0.52
N MET A 154 -4.96 1.13 -0.94
CA MET A 154 -5.86 0.38 -1.83
C MET A 154 -5.42 0.38 -3.29
N GLY A 155 -4.47 1.22 -3.68
CA GLY A 155 -4.06 1.42 -5.06
C GLY A 155 -4.84 2.57 -5.66
N ILE A 156 -4.09 3.60 -6.05
CA ILE A 156 -4.54 4.75 -6.83
C ILE A 156 -5.44 4.25 -7.97
N ILE A 157 -4.92 3.38 -8.82
CA ILE A 157 -5.59 2.94 -10.04
C ILE A 157 -6.83 2.11 -9.71
N LEU A 158 -6.82 1.27 -8.66
CA LEU A 158 -8.02 0.55 -8.21
C LEU A 158 -9.20 1.47 -7.84
N LEU A 159 -8.94 2.62 -7.19
CA LEU A 159 -9.96 3.64 -6.94
C LEU A 159 -10.46 4.25 -8.26
N PHE A 160 -9.53 4.60 -9.15
CA PHE A 160 -9.85 5.24 -10.43
C PHE A 160 -10.62 4.31 -11.39
N MET A 161 -10.36 3.01 -11.30
CA MET A 161 -10.93 1.94 -12.11
C MET A 161 -12.39 1.62 -11.84
N ILE A 162 -12.83 1.77 -10.59
CA ILE A 162 -14.23 1.57 -10.21
C ILE A 162 -15.11 2.73 -10.72
N VAL A 163 -14.53 3.92 -10.83
CA VAL A 163 -15.28 5.16 -11.10
C VAL A 163 -15.21 5.57 -12.59
N ALA A 164 -14.20 5.13 -13.36
CA ALA A 164 -13.90 5.66 -14.69
C ALA A 164 -14.80 5.21 -15.87
N GLY A 165 -15.64 4.18 -15.76
CA GLY A 165 -16.57 3.79 -16.82
C GLY A 165 -16.62 2.28 -17.12
N PRO A 166 -17.28 1.84 -18.22
CA PRO A 166 -17.70 0.44 -18.43
C PRO A 166 -16.54 -0.42 -18.96
N LEU A 167 -15.39 -0.37 -18.28
CA LEU A 167 -14.29 -1.27 -18.57
C LEU A 167 -14.71 -2.70 -18.25
N SER A 168 -14.34 -3.63 -19.12
CA SER A 168 -14.55 -5.05 -18.83
C SER A 168 -13.74 -5.42 -17.59
N GLY A 169 -14.18 -6.43 -16.83
CA GLY A 169 -13.41 -6.89 -15.68
C GLY A 169 -11.97 -7.28 -16.06
N ILE A 170 -11.73 -7.73 -17.29
CA ILE A 170 -10.40 -8.09 -17.78
C ILE A 170 -9.49 -6.86 -17.91
N ASP A 171 -9.99 -5.74 -18.43
CA ASP A 171 -9.23 -4.48 -18.50
C ASP A 171 -8.91 -3.96 -17.11
N LEU A 172 -9.86 -4.14 -16.17
CA LEU A 172 -9.62 -3.83 -14.76
C LEU A 172 -8.57 -4.76 -14.13
N PHE A 173 -8.50 -5.99 -14.55
CA PHE A 173 -7.47 -6.86 -14.03
C PHE A 173 -6.07 -6.49 -14.53
N ARG A 174 -5.97 -6.02 -15.79
CA ARG A 174 -4.70 -5.60 -16.39
C ARG A 174 -4.11 -4.38 -15.70
N LEU A 175 -4.94 -3.39 -15.37
CA LEU A 175 -4.51 -2.20 -14.62
C LEU A 175 -4.13 -2.54 -13.17
N TYR A 176 -4.85 -3.46 -12.49
CA TYR A 176 -4.46 -3.96 -11.16
C TYR A 176 -3.07 -4.61 -11.17
N VAL A 177 -2.82 -5.47 -12.16
CA VAL A 177 -1.49 -6.09 -12.34
C VAL A 177 -0.42 -5.06 -12.69
N ALA A 178 -0.78 -4.00 -13.43
CA ALA A 178 0.14 -2.92 -13.78
C ALA A 178 0.57 -2.06 -12.57
N GLU A 179 -0.19 -2.03 -11.47
CA GLU A 179 0.24 -1.47 -10.17
C GLU A 179 1.22 -2.38 -9.40
N ALA A 180 1.85 -3.34 -10.08
CA ALA A 180 2.71 -4.36 -9.48
C ALA A 180 2.00 -5.24 -8.42
N ARG A 181 0.66 -5.31 -8.44
CA ARG A 181 -0.10 -6.25 -7.60
C ARG A 181 -0.11 -7.65 -8.21
N GLU A 182 0.00 -8.66 -7.36
CA GLU A 182 0.31 -10.01 -7.81
C GLU A 182 -0.89 -10.82 -8.36
N LEU A 183 -0.58 -11.73 -9.28
CA LEU A 183 -1.49 -12.69 -9.89
C LEU A 183 -1.77 -13.87 -8.94
N LYS A 184 -2.93 -13.86 -8.27
CA LYS A 184 -3.56 -15.09 -7.77
C LYS A 184 -5.02 -14.90 -7.38
N VAL A 185 -5.89 -14.51 -8.31
CA VAL A 185 -7.34 -14.64 -8.08
C VAL A 185 -8.02 -15.25 -9.28
N ARG A 186 -8.84 -16.28 -9.01
CA ARG A 186 -9.72 -16.96 -9.97
C ARG A 186 -10.55 -15.93 -10.73
N ALA A 187 -10.72 -16.18 -12.02
CA ALA A 187 -11.50 -15.39 -12.96
C ALA A 187 -12.93 -15.09 -12.46
N SER A 188 -13.08 -13.92 -11.82
CA SER A 188 -14.29 -13.09 -11.82
C SER A 188 -13.86 -11.70 -11.34
N THR A 189 -13.55 -10.86 -12.32
CA THR A 189 -12.66 -9.71 -12.15
C THR A 189 -13.33 -8.47 -11.54
N TRP A 190 -14.66 -8.36 -11.62
CA TRP A 190 -15.41 -7.27 -10.96
C TRP A 190 -15.78 -7.59 -9.50
N ILE A 191 -16.22 -8.82 -9.23
CA ILE A 191 -16.68 -9.23 -7.89
C ILE A 191 -15.51 -9.18 -6.91
N THR A 192 -14.33 -9.59 -7.35
CA THR A 192 -13.11 -9.58 -6.52
C THR A 192 -12.74 -8.17 -6.05
N ILE A 193 -12.70 -7.18 -6.95
CA ILE A 193 -12.27 -5.81 -6.60
C ILE A 193 -13.23 -5.14 -5.61
N ARG A 194 -14.54 -5.29 -5.81
CA ARG A 194 -15.55 -4.77 -4.89
C ARG A 194 -15.40 -5.39 -3.50
N ASP A 195 -15.19 -6.70 -3.43
CA ASP A 195 -15.05 -7.40 -2.16
C ASP A 195 -13.78 -6.96 -1.40
N LEU A 196 -12.69 -6.63 -2.10
CA LEU A 196 -11.50 -6.02 -1.49
C LEU A 196 -11.81 -4.68 -0.81
N TRP A 197 -12.56 -3.81 -1.49
CA TRP A 197 -12.98 -2.51 -0.96
C TRP A 197 -13.87 -2.64 0.28
N ILE A 198 -14.80 -3.58 0.26
CA ILE A 198 -15.66 -3.85 1.41
C ILE A 198 -14.82 -4.29 2.61
N ILE A 199 -13.87 -5.20 2.43
CA ILE A 199 -12.98 -5.65 3.51
C ILE A 199 -12.14 -4.49 4.06
N TYR A 200 -11.55 -3.68 3.17
CA TYR A 200 -10.73 -2.52 3.55
C TYR A 200 -11.52 -1.48 4.34
N LEU A 201 -12.74 -1.16 3.90
CA LEU A 201 -13.63 -0.23 4.61
C LEU A 201 -14.08 -0.77 5.97
N ILE A 202 -14.44 -2.06 6.05
CA ILE A 202 -14.83 -2.70 7.31
C ILE A 202 -13.68 -2.63 8.32
N TYR A 203 -12.45 -2.99 7.92
CA TYR A 203 -11.31 -2.92 8.83
C TYR A 203 -10.92 -1.49 9.20
N THR A 204 -11.03 -0.54 8.28
CA THR A 204 -10.80 0.88 8.59
C THR A 204 -11.79 1.36 9.66
N MET A 205 -13.09 1.07 9.49
CA MET A 205 -14.11 1.45 10.46
C MET A 205 -13.95 0.76 11.81
N LEU A 206 -13.63 -0.54 11.82
CA LEU A 206 -13.37 -1.27 13.07
C LEU A 206 -12.14 -0.71 13.79
N CYS A 207 -11.06 -0.42 13.06
CA CYS A 207 -9.85 0.18 13.63
C CYS A 207 -10.16 1.55 14.24
N MET A 208 -10.87 2.43 13.51
CA MET A 208 -11.30 3.73 14.01
C MET A 208 -12.11 3.60 15.30
N LEU A 209 -13.10 2.71 15.35
CA LEU A 209 -13.95 2.53 16.52
C LEU A 209 -13.18 2.01 17.73
N MET A 210 -12.25 1.06 17.54
CA MET A 210 -11.41 0.53 18.62
C MET A 210 -10.41 1.58 19.13
N LEU A 211 -9.82 2.37 18.22
CA LEU A 211 -8.96 3.49 18.58
C LEU A 211 -9.73 4.59 19.32
N TRP A 212 -10.96 4.90 18.91
CA TRP A 212 -11.81 5.85 19.62
C TRP A 212 -12.20 5.33 21.01
N ALA A 213 -12.55 4.04 21.13
CA ALA A 213 -12.83 3.39 22.41
C ALA A 213 -11.62 3.36 23.37
N SER A 214 -10.40 3.51 22.85
CA SER A 214 -9.19 3.62 23.67
C SER A 214 -9.00 4.97 24.37
N GLY A 215 -9.85 5.95 24.06
CA GLY A 215 -9.77 7.31 24.59
C GLY A 215 -9.12 8.33 23.64
N LEU A 216 -8.75 7.95 22.42
CA LEU A 216 -8.29 8.90 21.40
C LEU A 216 -9.45 9.79 20.93
N ASN A 217 -9.13 11.04 20.58
CA ASN A 217 -10.10 11.89 19.87
C ASN A 217 -10.47 11.23 18.52
N LEU A 218 -11.72 11.41 18.08
CA LEU A 218 -12.23 10.89 16.82
C LEU A 218 -11.33 11.26 15.63
N PHE A 219 -10.76 12.47 15.62
CA PHE A 219 -9.82 12.89 14.58
C PHE A 219 -8.55 12.02 14.56
N ASP A 220 -7.90 11.85 15.72
CA ASP A 220 -6.68 11.03 15.79
C ASP A 220 -7.01 9.56 15.50
N ALA A 221 -8.13 9.04 15.99
CA ALA A 221 -8.59 7.68 15.72
C ALA A 221 -8.84 7.42 14.22
N LEU A 222 -9.51 8.35 13.53
CA LEU A 222 -9.78 8.26 12.09
C LEU A 222 -8.48 8.29 11.28
N ASN A 223 -7.62 9.27 11.55
CA ASN A 223 -6.35 9.42 10.82
C ASN A 223 -5.45 8.19 10.99
N HIS A 224 -5.31 7.67 12.21
CA HIS A 224 -4.48 6.48 12.45
C HIS A 224 -5.13 5.19 11.90
N SER A 225 -6.46 5.12 11.82
CA SER A 225 -7.13 3.99 11.14
C SER A 225 -6.84 3.96 9.64
N PHE A 226 -6.76 5.13 9.01
CA PHE A 226 -6.45 5.28 7.59
C PHE A 226 -5.05 4.79 7.27
N THR A 227 -4.08 5.22 8.06
CA THR A 227 -2.65 4.98 7.83
C THR A 227 -2.20 3.60 8.33
N ALA A 228 -2.87 3.01 9.32
CA ALA A 228 -2.61 1.64 9.79
C ALA A 228 -3.05 0.57 8.79
N ILE A 229 -4.29 0.63 8.29
CA ILE A 229 -4.79 -0.37 7.32
C ILE A 229 -4.08 -0.24 5.98
N ALA A 230 -3.70 0.98 5.59
CA ALA A 230 -2.91 1.24 4.40
C ALA A 230 -1.44 0.81 4.53
N THR A 231 -1.01 0.38 5.72
CA THR A 231 0.40 0.10 6.06
C THR A 231 1.34 1.24 5.65
N GLY A 232 0.95 2.47 5.96
CA GLY A 232 1.68 3.68 5.56
C GLY A 232 2.29 4.48 6.69
N GLY A 233 1.77 4.42 7.92
CA GLY A 233 2.43 4.95 9.12
C GLY A 233 2.51 6.47 9.30
N PHE A 234 1.81 7.29 8.50
CA PHE A 234 1.65 8.69 8.86
C PHE A 234 0.89 8.84 10.17
N SER A 235 1.32 9.80 10.98
CA SER A 235 0.71 10.16 12.25
C SER A 235 0.34 11.65 12.26
N THR A 236 -0.59 12.01 13.15
CA THR A 236 -0.93 13.41 13.48
C THR A 236 0.05 14.04 14.47
N ARG A 237 1.02 13.25 14.97
CA ARG A 237 1.95 13.62 16.03
C ARG A 237 3.39 13.39 15.56
N ASP A 238 4.31 14.27 15.96
CA ASP A 238 5.73 14.17 15.56
C ASP A 238 6.38 12.88 16.08
N SER A 239 6.10 12.50 17.33
CA SER A 239 6.61 11.26 17.92
C SER A 239 5.79 10.02 17.54
N SER A 240 5.00 10.08 16.48
CA SER A 240 4.16 8.97 16.01
C SER A 240 3.28 8.41 17.15
N ILE A 241 3.19 7.09 17.27
CA ILE A 241 2.36 6.41 18.28
C ILE A 241 2.89 6.63 19.71
N ALA A 242 4.18 6.92 19.86
CA ALA A 242 4.77 7.24 21.16
C ALA A 242 4.11 8.45 21.84
N ALA A 243 3.49 9.37 21.08
CA ALA A 243 2.79 10.53 21.66
C ALA A 243 1.60 10.12 22.55
N PHE A 244 0.94 9.01 22.24
CA PHE A 244 -0.29 8.61 22.93
C PHE A 244 -0.04 7.90 24.26
N ASN A 245 1.16 7.32 24.46
CA ASN A 245 1.55 6.59 25.68
C ASN A 245 0.47 5.60 26.18
N ASN A 246 -0.24 4.95 25.26
CA ASN A 246 -1.37 4.08 25.58
C ASN A 246 -1.14 2.67 25.01
N PRO A 247 -0.85 1.65 25.87
CA PRO A 247 -0.64 0.27 25.43
C PRO A 247 -1.81 -0.33 24.63
N TYR A 248 -3.04 0.14 24.87
CA TYR A 248 -4.20 -0.33 24.12
C TYR A 248 -4.18 0.20 22.67
N VAL A 249 -3.76 1.44 22.45
CA VAL A 249 -3.56 2.00 21.10
C VAL A 249 -2.49 1.21 20.35
N GLU A 250 -1.36 0.94 21.01
CA GLU A 250 -0.28 0.12 20.45
C GLU A 250 -0.80 -1.26 20.02
N LEU A 251 -1.59 -1.92 20.87
CA LEU A 251 -2.17 -3.23 20.58
C LEU A 251 -3.15 -3.20 19.39
N VAL A 252 -4.07 -2.24 19.36
CA VAL A 252 -5.04 -2.09 18.27
C VAL A 252 -4.32 -1.89 16.95
N LEU A 253 -3.36 -0.96 16.90
CA LEU A 253 -2.58 -0.69 15.70
C LEU A 253 -1.78 -1.91 15.25
N THR A 254 -1.08 -2.59 16.17
CA THR A 254 -0.36 -3.84 15.88
C THR A 254 -1.26 -4.87 15.16
N VAL A 255 -2.50 -5.05 15.64
CA VAL A 255 -3.45 -6.01 15.02
C VAL A 255 -3.85 -5.56 13.62
N PHE A 256 -4.20 -4.28 13.44
CA PHE A 256 -4.71 -3.78 12.18
C PHE A 256 -3.62 -3.59 11.10
N GLU A 257 -2.39 -3.27 11.50
CA GLU A 257 -1.21 -3.29 10.62
C GLU A 257 -0.93 -4.71 10.11
N PHE A 258 -0.98 -5.70 11.01
CA PHE A 258 -0.85 -7.11 10.64
C PHE A 258 -1.95 -7.53 9.66
N LEU A 259 -3.20 -7.12 9.90
CA LEU A 259 -4.31 -7.39 8.98
C LEU A 259 -4.11 -6.68 7.63
N GLY A 260 -3.70 -5.41 7.58
CA GLY A 260 -3.43 -4.67 6.34
C GLY A 260 -2.34 -5.34 5.49
N ALA A 261 -1.25 -5.78 6.12
CA ALA A 261 -0.16 -6.49 5.45
C ALA A 261 -0.46 -7.96 5.13
N THR A 262 -1.61 -8.49 5.57
CA THR A 262 -2.02 -9.86 5.25
C THR A 262 -2.76 -9.92 3.92
N SER A 263 -2.60 -11.02 3.19
CA SER A 263 -3.23 -11.19 1.88
C SER A 263 -4.75 -11.03 1.97
N PHE A 264 -5.34 -10.19 1.13
CA PHE A 264 -6.81 -10.10 1.04
C PHE A 264 -7.48 -11.43 0.64
N ILE A 265 -6.76 -12.33 -0.02
CA ILE A 265 -7.24 -13.69 -0.31
C ILE A 265 -7.40 -14.49 1.00
N ALA A 266 -6.49 -14.30 1.96
CA ALA A 266 -6.60 -14.91 3.28
C ALA A 266 -7.80 -14.35 4.05
N HIS A 267 -8.06 -13.04 3.95
CA HIS A 267 -9.27 -12.42 4.52
C HIS A 267 -10.55 -12.95 3.88
N TYR A 268 -10.58 -13.11 2.55
CA TYR A 268 -11.71 -13.76 1.89
C TYR A 268 -11.92 -15.19 2.43
N ALA A 269 -10.84 -15.94 2.63
CA ALA A 269 -10.92 -17.28 3.21
C ALA A 269 -11.41 -17.27 4.68
N LEU A 270 -11.05 -16.24 5.46
CA LEU A 270 -11.56 -16.02 6.81
C LEU A 270 -13.08 -15.87 6.81
N PHE A 271 -13.62 -14.99 5.97
CA PHE A 271 -15.06 -14.72 5.92
C PHE A 271 -15.87 -15.91 5.37
N LYS A 272 -15.32 -16.66 4.41
CA LYS A 272 -16.04 -17.77 3.77
C LYS A 272 -15.90 -19.11 4.46
N TYR A 273 -14.72 -19.40 5.02
CA TYR A 273 -14.37 -20.72 5.54
C TYR A 273 -13.99 -20.70 7.04
N GLY A 274 -14.00 -19.52 7.68
CA GLY A 274 -13.78 -19.33 9.11
C GLY A 274 -12.30 -19.20 9.51
N ILE A 275 -12.08 -18.96 10.81
CA ILE A 275 -10.77 -18.59 11.38
C ILE A 275 -9.68 -19.66 11.18
N LYS A 276 -10.07 -20.94 11.20
CA LYS A 276 -9.15 -22.06 10.96
C LYS A 276 -8.56 -22.02 9.54
N ALA A 277 -9.33 -21.55 8.55
CA ALA A 277 -8.85 -21.44 7.18
C ALA A 277 -7.81 -20.32 7.02
N PHE A 278 -8.00 -19.20 7.73
CA PHE A 278 -7.05 -18.08 7.77
C PHE A 278 -5.69 -18.52 8.30
N PHE A 279 -5.64 -19.12 9.49
CA PHE A 279 -4.39 -19.59 10.09
C PHE A 279 -3.79 -20.82 9.40
N LYS A 280 -4.55 -21.55 8.57
CA LYS A 280 -4.01 -22.63 7.73
C LYS A 280 -3.35 -22.09 6.46
N TYR A 281 -3.66 -20.84 6.06
CA TYR A 281 -3.08 -20.22 4.89
C TYR A 281 -1.56 -20.10 5.04
N TYR A 282 -0.80 -20.55 4.04
CA TYR A 282 0.64 -20.74 4.20
C TYR A 282 1.37 -19.42 4.49
N GLU A 283 1.01 -18.32 3.81
CA GLU A 283 1.66 -17.01 4.03
C GLU A 283 1.42 -16.50 5.43
N VAL A 284 0.18 -16.59 5.92
CA VAL A 284 -0.17 -16.20 7.30
C VAL A 284 0.68 -16.97 8.31
N ARG A 285 0.86 -18.29 8.10
CA ARG A 285 1.68 -19.12 8.99
C ARG A 285 3.15 -18.69 9.00
N TYR A 286 3.76 -18.54 7.82
CA TYR A 286 5.16 -18.12 7.74
C TYR A 286 5.35 -16.71 8.29
N TYR A 287 4.40 -15.82 8.04
CA TYR A 287 4.43 -14.44 8.52
C TYR A 287 4.33 -14.35 10.04
N LEU A 288 3.38 -15.07 10.65
CA LEU A 288 3.27 -15.16 12.12
C LEU A 288 4.51 -15.80 12.76
N SER A 289 5.08 -16.84 12.15
CA SER A 289 6.33 -17.43 12.63
C SER A 289 7.47 -16.42 12.62
N LEU A 290 7.61 -15.65 11.53
CA LEU A 290 8.66 -14.64 11.39
C LEU A 290 8.50 -13.51 12.41
N ILE A 291 7.28 -13.00 12.60
CA ILE A 291 6.96 -12.00 13.63
C ILE A 291 7.28 -12.54 15.02
N SER A 292 6.84 -13.75 15.35
CA SER A 292 7.00 -14.33 16.69
C SER A 292 8.47 -14.57 17.04
N ILE A 293 9.24 -15.15 16.10
CA ILE A 293 10.67 -15.41 16.29
C ILE A 293 11.44 -14.11 16.44
N SER A 294 11.19 -13.13 15.57
CA SER A 294 11.91 -11.86 15.60
C SER A 294 11.58 -11.05 16.86
N SER A 295 10.30 -11.04 17.26
CA SER A 295 9.87 -10.39 18.50
C SER A 295 10.52 -11.03 19.72
N ALA A 296 10.64 -12.36 19.78
CA ALA A 296 11.29 -13.05 20.89
C ALA A 296 12.79 -12.70 20.99
N ILE A 297 13.51 -12.67 19.86
CA ILE A 297 14.93 -12.31 19.82
C ILE A 297 15.15 -10.87 20.28
N ILE A 298 14.35 -9.93 19.76
CA ILE A 298 14.45 -8.50 20.13
C ILE A 298 14.06 -8.28 21.59
N THR A 299 13.03 -8.97 22.08
CA THR A 299 12.64 -8.90 23.51
C THR A 299 13.82 -9.29 24.40
N ALA A 300 14.49 -10.40 24.09
CA ALA A 300 15.65 -10.85 24.85
C ALA A 300 16.82 -9.85 24.79
N ASP A 301 17.10 -9.31 23.60
CA ASP A 301 18.15 -8.31 23.39
C ASP A 301 17.90 -7.01 24.17
N LEU A 302 16.65 -6.51 24.16
CA LEU A 302 16.26 -5.33 24.92
C LEU A 302 16.30 -5.57 26.44
N ALA A 303 15.87 -6.74 26.91
CA ALA A 303 15.91 -7.07 28.33
C ALA A 303 17.35 -7.22 28.85
N LEU A 304 18.22 -7.89 28.09
CA LEU A 304 19.58 -8.22 28.53
C LEU A 304 20.58 -7.07 28.33
N ASN A 305 20.55 -6.39 27.16
CA ASN A 305 21.58 -5.41 26.79
C ASN A 305 21.17 -3.97 27.03
N LYS A 306 19.86 -3.66 27.05
CA LYS A 306 19.34 -2.30 27.31
C LYS A 306 18.78 -2.13 28.73
N GLY A 307 18.53 -3.23 29.45
CA GLY A 307 18.00 -3.21 30.81
C GLY A 307 16.52 -2.83 30.91
N VAL A 308 15.76 -3.01 29.82
CA VAL A 308 14.31 -2.75 29.81
C VAL A 308 13.59 -3.88 30.53
N ASN A 309 12.58 -3.56 31.35
CA ASN A 309 11.74 -4.57 32.01
C ASN A 309 11.14 -5.53 30.97
N PHE A 310 11.10 -6.82 31.28
CA PHE A 310 10.67 -7.85 30.33
C PHE A 310 9.29 -7.58 29.68
N PRO A 311 8.23 -7.17 30.42
CA PRO A 311 6.93 -6.87 29.80
C PRO A 311 6.99 -5.69 28.82
N ASP A 312 7.74 -4.64 29.15
CA ASP A 312 7.90 -3.46 28.30
C ASP A 312 8.79 -3.77 27.09
N ALA A 313 9.84 -4.57 27.28
CA ALA A 313 10.68 -5.07 26.20
C ALA A 313 9.85 -5.89 25.20
N MET A 314 8.99 -6.78 25.69
CA MET A 314 8.10 -7.58 24.85
C MET A 314 7.09 -6.74 24.10
N ARG A 315 6.45 -5.77 24.78
CA ARG A 315 5.49 -4.84 24.18
C ARG A 315 6.13 -4.04 23.05
N ASN A 316 7.26 -3.39 23.32
CA ASN A 316 8.00 -2.58 22.35
C ASN A 316 8.52 -3.43 21.19
N ALA A 317 9.04 -4.63 21.45
CA ALA A 317 9.53 -5.54 20.42
C ALA A 317 8.41 -5.98 19.47
N ILE A 318 7.26 -6.42 20.00
CA ILE A 318 6.13 -6.87 19.16
C ILE A 318 5.63 -5.72 18.29
N PHE A 319 5.41 -4.55 18.87
CA PHE A 319 4.92 -3.39 18.13
C PHE A 319 5.87 -3.02 16.99
N GLN A 320 7.16 -2.85 17.29
CA GLN A 320 8.13 -2.41 16.29
C GLN A 320 8.42 -3.46 15.23
N VAL A 321 8.44 -4.75 15.60
CA VAL A 321 8.57 -5.85 14.63
C VAL A 321 7.40 -5.84 13.66
N VAL A 322 6.17 -5.73 14.15
CA VAL A 322 4.97 -5.69 13.32
C VAL A 322 4.96 -4.44 12.45
N SER A 323 5.20 -3.25 13.01
CA SER A 323 5.26 -2.00 12.25
C SER A 323 6.27 -2.03 11.11
N ILE A 324 7.45 -2.62 11.35
CA ILE A 324 8.52 -2.67 10.35
C ILE A 324 8.29 -3.75 9.29
N ILE A 325 7.93 -4.97 9.69
CA ILE A 325 7.69 -6.08 8.74
C ILE A 325 6.42 -5.87 7.89
N THR A 326 5.45 -5.11 8.40
CA THR A 326 4.25 -4.71 7.67
C THR A 326 4.51 -3.54 6.72
N THR A 327 5.71 -2.95 6.78
CA THR A 327 6.14 -1.72 6.11
C THR A 327 5.35 -0.48 6.50
N THR A 328 4.68 -0.50 7.67
CA THR A 328 3.91 0.64 8.18
C THR A 328 4.84 1.75 8.67
N GLY A 329 5.83 1.43 9.50
CA GLY A 329 6.83 2.41 9.97
C GLY A 329 6.39 3.33 11.10
N TYR A 330 5.34 2.97 11.86
CA TYR A 330 5.05 3.60 13.14
C TYR A 330 6.13 3.37 14.18
N LEU A 331 6.30 4.35 15.07
CA LEU A 331 7.31 4.31 16.13
C LEU A 331 6.66 4.52 17.51
N THR A 332 7.00 3.66 18.46
CA THR A 332 6.71 3.80 19.90
C THR A 332 7.92 4.21 20.72
N SER A 333 9.12 4.08 20.17
CA SER A 333 10.37 4.42 20.84
C SER A 333 11.46 4.72 19.81
N ASP A 334 12.50 5.45 20.21
CA ASP A 334 13.66 5.68 19.35
C ASP A 334 14.48 4.39 19.16
N ILE A 335 14.41 3.84 17.95
CA ILE A 335 15.10 2.62 17.53
C ILE A 335 16.62 2.83 17.46
N ASN A 336 17.09 4.08 17.27
CA ASN A 336 18.53 4.35 17.18
C ASN A 336 19.25 3.99 18.48
N LEU A 337 18.55 4.11 19.61
CA LEU A 337 19.04 3.76 20.95
C LEU A 337 18.93 2.27 21.29
N TRP A 338 18.48 1.43 20.37
CA TRP A 338 18.38 -0.02 20.60
C TRP A 338 19.73 -0.70 20.40
N PRO A 339 19.95 -1.91 20.97
CA PRO A 339 21.19 -2.63 20.76
C PRO A 339 21.39 -2.99 19.27
N PRO A 340 22.64 -3.20 18.82
CA PRO A 340 22.94 -3.45 17.42
C PRO A 340 22.20 -4.66 16.83
N LEU A 341 22.08 -5.76 17.58
CA LEU A 341 21.39 -6.98 17.13
C LEU A 341 19.94 -6.69 16.75
N SER A 342 19.19 -6.00 17.61
CA SER A 342 17.82 -5.57 17.32
C SER A 342 17.75 -4.68 16.08
N LYS A 343 18.66 -3.72 15.92
CA LYS A 343 18.70 -2.84 14.74
C LYS A 343 18.95 -3.62 13.44
N TYR A 344 19.89 -4.57 13.44
CA TYR A 344 20.15 -5.41 12.27
C TYR A 344 18.96 -6.30 11.92
N LEU A 345 18.29 -6.89 12.93
CA LEU A 345 17.13 -7.74 12.68
C LEU A 345 15.96 -6.93 12.10
N LEU A 346 15.68 -5.75 12.66
CA LEU A 346 14.67 -4.84 12.13
C LEU A 346 14.99 -4.42 10.68
N LEU A 347 16.25 -4.14 10.36
CA LEU A 347 16.67 -3.81 8.99
C LEU A 347 16.46 -4.97 8.01
N LEU A 348 16.70 -6.22 8.44
CA LEU A 348 16.37 -7.40 7.63
C LEU A 348 14.85 -7.54 7.43
N LEU A 349 14.06 -7.26 8.46
CA LEU A 349 12.60 -7.27 8.37
C LEU A 349 12.07 -6.17 7.45
N MET A 350 12.70 -5.01 7.36
CA MET A 350 12.31 -3.98 6.37
C MET A 350 12.39 -4.49 4.93
N VAL A 351 13.34 -5.39 4.63
CA VAL A 351 13.46 -6.03 3.31
C VAL A 351 12.38 -7.10 3.12
N VAL A 352 11.98 -7.78 4.20
CA VAL A 352 10.92 -8.80 4.21
C VAL A 352 9.56 -8.16 4.50
N GLY A 353 8.82 -7.82 3.44
CA GLY A 353 7.56 -7.09 3.59
C GLY A 353 6.34 -7.96 3.86
N GLY A 354 5.17 -7.40 3.52
CA GLY A 354 3.89 -8.06 3.69
C GLY A 354 3.65 -9.28 2.79
N ASN A 355 2.44 -9.81 2.86
CA ASN A 355 2.00 -10.97 2.07
C ASN A 355 1.61 -10.58 0.63
N LEU A 356 1.42 -11.56 -0.27
CA LEU A 356 1.00 -11.26 -1.64
C LEU A 356 -0.44 -10.71 -1.63
N CYS A 357 -0.75 -9.74 -2.50
CA CYS A 357 -2.05 -9.06 -2.52
C CYS A 357 -2.45 -8.48 -1.15
N SER A 358 -1.53 -7.81 -0.48
CA SER A 358 -1.74 -6.97 0.71
C SER A 358 -1.40 -5.51 0.38
N THR A 359 -1.57 -4.60 1.35
CA THR A 359 -1.17 -3.19 1.22
C THR A 359 0.33 -2.96 1.46
N GLY A 360 1.02 -3.88 2.14
CA GLY A 360 2.44 -3.72 2.47
C GLY A 360 3.36 -3.71 1.25
N GLY A 361 4.61 -3.33 1.42
CA GLY A 361 5.63 -3.26 0.37
C GLY A 361 6.64 -4.42 0.37
N ALA A 362 7.86 -4.09 -0.07
CA ALA A 362 9.11 -4.87 -0.03
C ALA A 362 9.06 -6.28 -0.67
N ILE A 363 10.07 -7.12 -0.38
CA ILE A 363 10.11 -8.49 -0.90
C ILE A 363 9.07 -9.31 -0.14
N LYS A 364 7.98 -9.61 -0.84
CA LYS A 364 6.84 -10.33 -0.27
C LYS A 364 7.24 -11.69 0.29
N VAL A 365 6.65 -12.06 1.43
CA VAL A 365 6.89 -13.35 2.13
C VAL A 365 6.75 -14.55 1.19
N GLY A 366 5.74 -14.54 0.31
CA GLY A 366 5.50 -15.60 -0.66
C GLY A 366 6.70 -15.84 -1.59
N ARG A 367 7.40 -14.77 -2.02
CA ARG A 367 8.59 -14.88 -2.87
C ARG A 367 9.78 -15.45 -2.12
N ILE A 368 9.99 -15.04 -0.87
CA ILE A 368 11.05 -15.58 -0.01
C ILE A 368 10.84 -17.07 0.24
N VAL A 369 9.61 -17.48 0.59
CA VAL A 369 9.27 -18.89 0.79
C VAL A 369 9.48 -19.70 -0.49
N ALA A 370 9.11 -19.15 -1.66
CA ALA A 370 9.34 -19.80 -2.95
C ALA A 370 10.85 -19.98 -3.20
N THR A 371 11.66 -18.95 -3.00
CA THR A 371 13.11 -18.98 -3.19
C THR A 371 13.78 -20.00 -2.26
N ILE A 372 13.43 -20.00 -0.97
CA ILE A 372 13.94 -21.00 -0.01
C ILE A 372 13.61 -22.42 -0.46
N LYS A 373 12.39 -22.65 -0.98
CA LYS A 373 11.99 -23.95 -1.51
C LYS A 373 12.75 -24.34 -2.78
N VAL A 374 13.03 -23.39 -3.67
CA VAL A 374 13.86 -23.64 -4.86
C VAL A 374 15.27 -24.03 -4.42
N ILE A 375 15.89 -23.27 -3.51
CA ILE A 375 17.23 -23.56 -2.99
C ILE A 375 17.27 -24.93 -2.31
N SER A 376 16.32 -25.21 -1.42
CA SER A 376 16.22 -26.51 -0.74
C SER A 376 16.04 -27.66 -1.75
N ASN A 377 15.24 -27.45 -2.80
CA ASN A 377 15.07 -28.45 -3.85
C ASN A 377 16.36 -28.70 -4.62
N GLN A 378 17.12 -27.65 -4.97
CA GLN A 378 18.40 -27.78 -5.67
C GLN A 378 19.45 -28.47 -4.81
N LEU A 379 19.58 -28.07 -3.54
CA LEU A 379 20.50 -28.73 -2.59
C LEU A 379 20.17 -30.21 -2.42
N GLN A 380 18.88 -30.56 -2.31
CA GLN A 380 18.46 -31.96 -2.17
C GLN A 380 18.66 -32.75 -3.46
N HIS A 381 18.57 -32.12 -4.64
CA HIS A 381 18.85 -32.76 -5.92
C HIS A 381 20.33 -33.18 -6.04
N LEU A 382 21.26 -32.49 -5.37
CA LEU A 382 22.68 -32.89 -5.36
C LEU A 382 22.91 -34.26 -4.72
N TYR A 383 22.00 -34.70 -3.84
CA TYR A 383 22.09 -35.99 -3.15
C TYR A 383 21.22 -37.09 -3.79
N LEU A 384 20.44 -36.76 -4.82
CA LEU A 384 19.50 -37.68 -5.46
C LEU A 384 20.03 -38.16 -6.81
N PRO A 385 19.59 -39.34 -7.29
CA PRO A 385 19.95 -39.82 -8.62
C PRO A 385 19.57 -38.79 -9.72
N PRO A 386 20.37 -38.63 -10.79
CA PRO A 386 20.16 -37.60 -11.83
C PRO A 386 18.77 -37.62 -12.50
N ALA A 387 18.11 -38.78 -12.53
CA ALA A 387 16.79 -38.95 -13.12
C ALA A 387 15.62 -38.52 -12.20
N THR A 388 15.90 -38.04 -10.99
CA THR A 388 14.86 -37.75 -10.00
C THR A 388 14.15 -36.42 -10.30
N VAL A 389 12.92 -36.48 -10.80
CA VAL A 389 12.11 -35.28 -11.00
C VAL A 389 11.42 -34.89 -9.70
N ARG A 390 11.85 -33.78 -9.09
CA ARG A 390 11.24 -33.24 -7.89
C ARG A 390 10.56 -31.88 -8.15
N PRO A 391 9.23 -31.84 -8.30
CA PRO A 391 8.52 -30.59 -8.51
C PRO A 391 8.53 -29.73 -7.24
N ILE A 392 8.79 -28.44 -7.40
CA ILE A 392 8.75 -27.46 -6.30
C ILE A 392 7.29 -27.12 -6.02
N LYS A 393 6.82 -27.39 -4.80
CA LYS A 393 5.41 -27.21 -4.41
C LYS A 393 5.23 -26.14 -3.34
N ILE A 394 4.25 -25.25 -3.55
CA ILE A 394 3.68 -24.39 -2.51
C ILE A 394 2.26 -24.89 -2.22
N ASN A 395 2.06 -25.45 -1.02
CA ASN A 395 0.87 -26.22 -0.68
C ASN A 395 0.61 -27.32 -1.73
N SER A 396 -0.57 -27.28 -2.35
CA SER A 396 -1.01 -28.23 -3.37
C SER A 396 -0.60 -27.83 -4.80
N HIS A 397 -0.02 -26.65 -5.01
CA HIS A 397 0.32 -26.13 -6.33
C HIS A 397 1.80 -26.33 -6.66
N ILE A 398 2.08 -26.87 -7.84
CA ILE A 398 3.43 -26.96 -8.40
C ILE A 398 3.79 -25.59 -8.99
N LEU A 399 5.00 -25.11 -8.70
CA LEU A 399 5.54 -23.91 -9.32
C LEU A 399 6.10 -24.26 -10.70
N GLU A 400 5.59 -23.57 -11.72
CA GLU A 400 6.11 -23.65 -13.08
C GLU A 400 7.44 -22.90 -13.20
N ASN A 401 8.31 -23.35 -14.11
CA ASN A 401 9.64 -22.74 -14.32
C ASN A 401 9.56 -21.26 -14.68
N GLU A 402 8.54 -20.84 -15.44
CA GLU A 402 8.33 -19.43 -15.78
C GLU A 402 8.11 -18.56 -14.53
N VAL A 403 7.38 -19.07 -13.54
CA VAL A 403 7.13 -18.36 -12.28
C VAL A 403 8.42 -18.26 -11.47
N ILE A 404 9.22 -19.32 -11.45
CA ILE A 404 10.52 -19.34 -10.77
C ILE A 404 11.44 -18.27 -11.38
N ILE A 405 11.57 -18.25 -12.72
CA ILE A 405 12.38 -17.25 -13.42
C ILE A 405 11.92 -15.84 -13.07
N LYS A 406 10.60 -15.57 -13.10
CA LYS A 406 10.05 -14.25 -12.73
C LYS A 406 10.40 -13.84 -11.29
N ILE A 407 10.37 -14.78 -10.34
CA ILE A 407 10.74 -14.51 -8.94
C ILE A 407 12.22 -14.14 -8.85
N PHE A 408 13.12 -14.88 -9.50
CA PHE A 408 14.56 -14.57 -9.48
C PHE A 408 14.88 -13.29 -10.23
N THR A 409 14.27 -13.03 -11.39
CA THR A 409 14.43 -11.76 -12.11
C THR A 409 14.01 -10.58 -11.24
N PHE A 410 12.89 -10.69 -10.51
CA PHE A 410 12.50 -9.65 -9.56
C PHE A 410 13.54 -9.47 -8.45
N LEU A 411 13.99 -10.55 -7.81
CA LEU A 411 14.97 -10.48 -6.72
C LEU A 411 16.29 -9.87 -7.19
N SER A 412 16.75 -10.21 -8.40
CA SER A 412 17.97 -9.64 -9.00
C SER A 412 17.84 -8.19 -9.44
N LEU A 413 16.64 -7.69 -9.70
CA LEU A 413 16.40 -6.27 -9.97
C LEU A 413 16.18 -5.45 -8.68
N TYR A 414 15.71 -6.10 -7.61
CA TYR A 414 15.42 -5.46 -6.33
C TYR A 414 16.69 -5.25 -5.48
N LEU A 415 17.59 -6.24 -5.49
CA LEU A 415 18.92 -6.17 -4.88
C LEU A 415 19.88 -5.39 -5.79
#